data_AF-A0A7U7J3J4-F1
#
_entry.id   AF-A0A7U7J3J4-F1
#
_cell.length_a   1.000
_cell.length_b   1.000
_cell.length_c   1.000
_cell.angle_alpha   90.00
_cell.angle_beta   90.00
_cell.angle_gamma   90.00
#
_symmetry.space_group_name_H-M   'P 1'
#
loop_
_entity.id
_entity.type
_entity.pdbx_description
1 polymer ?
#
loop_
_entity_poly.entity_id
_entity_poly.type
_entity_poly.pdbx_seq_one_letter_code
_entity_poly.pdbx_strand_id
1 'polypeptide(L)' 'MIADLKPYPEYKESGLPWLGQVPEHWEVRRMKLLIREIDARSKTGKEQLLRVSRV' A
#
# COMPACT_ATOMS: atom_id res chain seq x y z
N MET A 1 -5.20 21.23 9.20
CA MET A 1 -5.68 21.86 7.95
C MET A 1 -4.77 21.40 6.83
N ILE A 2 -5.31 20.90 5.73
CA ILE A 2 -4.56 20.33 4.58
C ILE A 2 -4.01 21.40 3.60
N ALA A 3 -3.96 22.65 4.03
CA ALA A 3 -3.74 23.81 3.16
C ALA A 3 -2.33 23.90 2.56
N ASP A 4 -1.34 23.23 3.17
CA ASP A 4 0.08 23.32 2.78
C ASP A 4 0.59 22.10 1.97
N LEU A 5 -0.30 21.35 1.31
CA LEU A 5 0.12 20.23 0.46
C LEU A 5 0.40 20.72 -0.97
N LYS A 6 1.65 20.56 -1.42
CA LYS A 6 2.03 20.84 -2.81
C LYS A 6 1.51 19.75 -3.74
N PRO A 7 0.97 20.10 -4.92
CA PRO A 7 0.61 19.12 -5.94
C PRO A 7 1.84 18.38 -6.44
N TYR A 8 1.64 17.17 -6.97
CA TYR A 8 2.70 16.42 -7.62
C TYR A 8 3.07 17.06 -8.97
N PRO A 9 4.33 16.91 -9.43
CA PRO A 9 4.78 17.54 -10.67
C PRO A 9 4.08 16.98 -11.92
N GLU A 10 3.78 15.68 -11.93
CA GLU A 10 3.24 14.98 -13.09
C GLU A 10 2.18 13.95 -12.65
N TYR A 11 1.20 13.75 -13.51
CA TYR A 11 0.06 12.86 -13.31
C TYR A 11 -0.19 12.01 -14.57
N LYS A 12 -0.67 10.79 -14.36
CA LYS A 12 -1.08 9.85 -15.40
C LYS A 12 -2.48 9.32 -15.16
N GLU A 13 -3.14 8.88 -16.22
CA GLU A 13 -4.44 8.21 -16.13
C GLU A 13 -4.30 6.85 -15.42
N SER A 14 -5.12 6.61 -14.39
CA SER A 14 -5.07 5.36 -13.62
C SER A 14 -5.62 4.14 -14.36
N GLY A 15 -6.39 4.36 -15.45
CA GLY A 15 -7.12 3.30 -16.16
C GLY A 15 -8.32 2.74 -15.39
N LEU A 16 -8.64 3.27 -14.20
CA LEU A 16 -9.78 2.89 -13.39
C LEU A 16 -10.86 3.97 -13.45
N PRO A 17 -12.11 3.67 -13.86
CA PRO A 17 -13.16 4.67 -14.07
C PRO A 17 -13.49 5.53 -12.84
N TRP A 18 -13.19 5.04 -11.64
CA TRP A 18 -13.53 5.67 -10.36
C TRP A 18 -12.37 6.40 -9.69
N LEU A 19 -11.13 6.27 -10.19
CA LEU A 19 -9.93 6.80 -9.52
C LEU A 19 -9.37 8.06 -10.20
N GLY A 20 -9.60 8.24 -11.50
CA GLY A 20 -9.12 9.42 -12.25
C GLY A 20 -7.61 9.42 -12.44
N GLN A 21 -6.97 10.56 -12.21
CA GLN A 21 -5.52 10.75 -12.40
C GLN A 21 -4.72 10.48 -11.13
N VAL A 22 -3.57 9.84 -11.28
CA VAL A 22 -2.64 9.49 -10.20
C VAL A 22 -1.24 10.04 -10.50
N PRO A 23 -0.38 10.27 -9.49
CA PRO A 23 0.98 10.74 -9.73
C PRO A 23 1.78 9.80 -10.64
N GLU A 24 2.58 10.37 -11.54
CA GLU A 24 3.26 9.59 -12.58
C GLU A 24 4.22 8.53 -12.01
N HIS A 25 4.91 8.87 -10.92
CA HIS A 25 5.87 8.01 -10.22
C HIS A 25 5.26 6.82 -9.47
N TRP A 26 3.92 6.71 -9.38
CA TRP A 26 3.28 5.58 -8.69
C TRP A 26 3.32 4.30 -9.53
N GLU A 27 3.65 3.19 -8.90
CA GLU A 27 3.72 1.87 -9.55
C GLU A 27 2.65 0.92 -9.02
N VAL A 28 2.16 0.03 -9.88
CA VAL A 28 1.17 -0.98 -9.49
C VAL A 28 1.91 -2.16 -8.85
N ARG A 29 1.70 -2.37 -7.54
CA ARG A 29 2.30 -3.47 -6.78
C ARG A 29 1.25 -4.35 -6.11
N ARG A 30 1.59 -5.63 -5.92
CA ARG A 30 0.75 -6.56 -5.16
C ARG A 30 0.75 -6.18 -3.68
N MET A 31 -0.43 -5.93 -3.10
CA MET A 31 -0.57 -5.49 -1.72
C MET A 31 0.12 -6.41 -0.70
N LYS A 32 0.11 -7.74 -0.93
CA LYS A 32 0.81 -8.74 -0.08
C LYS A 32 2.30 -8.44 0.14
N LEU A 33 2.94 -7.72 -0.79
CA LEU A 33 4.36 -7.37 -0.71
C LEU A 33 4.60 -6.04 0.03
N LEU A 34 3.59 -5.19 0.17
CA LEU A 34 3.70 -3.87 0.79
C LEU A 34 3.32 -3.86 2.26
N ILE A 35 2.41 -4.75 2.66
CA ILE A 35 1.89 -4.81 4.03
C ILE A 35 2.63 -5.84 4.87
N ARG A 36 2.89 -5.49 6.13
CA ARG A 36 3.30 -6.44 7.17
C ARG A 36 2.05 -6.94 7.88
N GLU A 37 1.94 -8.25 8.02
CA GLU A 37 0.92 -8.87 8.88
C GLU A 37 1.12 -8.41 10.32
N ILE A 38 0.07 -7.87 10.93
CA ILE A 38 0.04 -7.51 12.34
C ILE A 38 -0.88 -8.50 13.03
N ASP A 39 -0.31 -9.37 13.86
CA ASP A 39 -1.09 -10.18 14.78
C ASP A 39 -1.20 -9.43 16.12
N ALA A 40 -2.37 -8.88 16.41
CA ALA A 40 -2.65 -8.19 17.67
C ALA A 40 -2.55 -9.12 18.90
N ARG A 41 -2.51 -10.45 18.69
CA ARG A 41 -2.32 -11.45 19.75
C ARG A 41 -0.84 -11.77 20.00
N SER A 42 0.07 -11.39 19.08
CA SER A 42 1.50 -11.62 19.25
C SER A 42 2.12 -10.54 20.11
N LYS A 43 2.70 -10.93 21.26
CA LYS A 43 3.33 -9.98 22.19
C LYS A 43 4.64 -9.40 21.65
N THR A 44 5.34 -10.14 20.80
CA THR A 44 6.72 -9.81 20.39
C THR A 44 6.90 -9.74 18.86
N GLY A 45 5.91 -10.20 18.08
CA GLY A 45 5.96 -10.19 16.60
C GLY A 45 7.03 -11.10 15.98
N LYS A 46 7.70 -11.91 16.80
CA LYS A 46 8.74 -12.90 16.41
C LYS A 46 8.25 -14.34 16.47
N GLU A 47 6.99 -14.54 16.86
CA GLU A 47 6.38 -15.85 16.97
C GLU A 47 6.13 -16.41 15.57
N GLN A 48 6.40 -17.70 15.37
CA GLN A 48 6.11 -18.35 14.10
C GLN A 48 4.60 -18.49 13.95
N LEU A 49 4.03 -17.61 13.12
CA LEU A 49 2.62 -17.69 12.74
C LEU A 49 2.42 -18.96 11.90
N LEU A 50 1.46 -19.80 12.27
CA LEU A 50 1.05 -20.97 11.50
C LEU A 50 0.23 -20.49 10.30
N ARG A 51 0.92 -20.07 9.23
CA ARG A 51 0.31 -19.60 7.98
C ARG A 51 0.19 -20.74 6.98
N VAL A 52 -0.92 -20.79 6.23
CA VAL A 52 -1.16 -21.81 5.19
C VAL A 52 -0.41 -21.50 3.89
N SER A 53 -0.09 -20.24 3.60
CA SER A 53 0.77 -19.92 2.45
C SER A 53 2.23 -19.80 2.88
N ARG A 54 2.97 -20.91 2.84
CA ARG A 54 4.41 -20.88 2.57
C ARG A 54 4.61 -21.14 1.08
N VAL A 55 4.76 -20.05 0.32
CA VAL A 55 5.29 -20.02 -1.04
C VAL A 55 6.06 -18.72 -1.18
#